data_AF-A0A317IGT6-F1
#
_entry.id   AF-A0A317IGT6-F1
#
_cell.length_a   1.000
_cell.length_b   1.000
_cell.length_c   1.000
_cell.angle_alpha   90.00
_cell.angle_beta   90.00
_cell.angle_gamma   90.00
#
_symmetry.space_group_name_H-M   'P 1'
#
loop_
_entity.id
_entity.type
_entity.pdbx_description
1 polymer ?
#
loop_
_entity_poly.entity_id
_entity_poly.type
_entity_poly.pdbx_seq_one_letter_code
_entity_poly.pdbx_strand_id
1 'polypeptide(L)' 'MKSEDGNDMPAEIDFNKGVRGLHHIPPGTKVLMPVSIERGVWEYFSGKAAQRGVELSELVTEVLKRDIEINEALK' A
#
# COMPACT_ATOMS: atom_id res chain seq x y z
N MET A 1 -42.85 21.09 -5.83
CA MET A 1 -41.48 21.13 -6.37
C MET A 1 -40.76 19.90 -5.86
N LYS A 2 -40.38 19.01 -6.77
CA LYS A 2 -39.61 17.82 -6.46
C LYS A 2 -38.19 18.28 -6.11
N SER A 3 -37.79 18.22 -4.85
CA SER A 3 -36.39 18.38 -4.45
C SER A 3 -35.69 17.05 -4.70
N GLU A 4 -35.41 16.77 -5.97
CA GLU A 4 -34.33 15.85 -6.35
C GLU A 4 -33.05 16.65 -6.17
N ASP A 5 -32.26 16.36 -5.13
CA ASP A 5 -30.80 16.56 -5.06
C ASP A 5 -30.32 16.27 -3.63
N GLY A 6 -30.39 15.00 -3.27
CA GLY A 6 -29.82 14.44 -2.03
C GLY A 6 -28.51 13.72 -2.27
N ASN A 7 -27.71 14.23 -3.21
CA ASN A 7 -26.25 14.22 -3.26
C ASN A 7 -25.52 13.12 -2.45
N ASP A 8 -25.52 11.88 -2.94
CA ASP A 8 -24.53 10.89 -2.51
C ASP A 8 -23.21 11.23 -3.23
N MET A 9 -22.45 12.17 -2.66
CA MET A 9 -21.13 12.53 -3.21
C MET A 9 -20.20 11.32 -3.09
N PRO A 10 -19.50 10.92 -4.17
CA PRO A 10 -18.46 9.91 -4.09
C PRO A 10 -17.47 10.23 -2.97
N ALA A 11 -17.04 9.19 -2.24
CA ALA A 11 -16.15 9.35 -1.08
C ALA A 11 -14.84 10.08 -1.43
N GLU A 12 -14.37 9.97 -2.67
CA GLU A 12 -13.18 10.67 -3.16
C GLU A 12 -13.33 12.19 -3.22
N ILE A 13 -14.56 12.71 -3.33
CA ILE A 13 -14.87 14.15 -3.44
C ILE A 13 -15.76 14.67 -2.31
N ASP A 14 -16.12 13.84 -1.32
CA ASP A 14 -16.77 14.28 -0.09
C ASP A 14 -15.74 14.89 0.88
N PHE A 15 -15.56 16.20 0.76
CA PHE A 15 -14.63 16.96 1.61
C PHE A 15 -15.17 17.25 3.02
N ASN A 16 -16.44 16.90 3.35
CA ASN A 16 -17.00 17.18 4.67
C ASN A 16 -16.26 16.46 5.80
N LYS A 17 -15.59 15.34 5.50
CA LYS A 17 -14.73 14.57 6.41
C LYS A 17 -13.23 14.75 6.13
N GLY A 18 -12.88 15.64 5.21
CA GLY A 18 -11.50 15.85 4.77
C GLY A 18 -10.63 16.44 5.87
N VAL A 19 -9.50 15.79 6.17
CA VAL A 19 -8.47 16.33 7.05
C VAL A 19 -7.35 16.91 6.20
N ARG A 20 -6.97 18.17 6.44
CA ARG A 20 -5.90 18.83 5.70
C ARG A 20 -4.60 18.00 5.79
N GLY A 21 -4.02 17.68 4.63
CA GLY A 21 -2.79 16.89 4.53
C GLY A 21 -3.01 15.38 4.59
N LEU A 22 -4.25 14.90 4.73
CA LEU A 22 -4.59 13.48 4.63
C LEU A 22 -5.18 13.18 3.26
N HIS A 23 -4.53 12.31 2.50
CA HIS A 23 -5.05 11.82 1.24
C HIS A 23 -6.08 10.72 1.50
N HIS A 24 -7.22 10.77 0.81
CA HIS A 24 -8.17 9.66 0.80
C HIS A 24 -7.52 8.46 0.11
N ILE A 25 -7.42 7.34 0.83
CA ILE A 25 -6.97 6.05 0.31
C ILE A 25 -8.16 5.11 0.39
N PRO A 26 -8.73 4.67 -0.74
CA PRO A 26 -9.88 3.78 -0.73
C PRO A 26 -9.56 2.46 -0.01
N PRO A 27 -10.52 1.87 0.72
CA PRO A 27 -10.34 0.56 1.35
C PRO A 27 -9.90 -0.51 0.35
N GLY A 28 -8.95 -1.36 0.74
CA GLY A 28 -8.41 -2.42 -0.14
C GLY A 28 -7.39 -1.95 -1.18
N THR A 29 -7.12 -0.65 -1.27
CA THR A 29 -6.05 -0.13 -2.15
C THR A 29 -4.69 -0.57 -1.63
N LYS A 30 -3.90 -1.23 -2.49
CA LYS A 30 -2.50 -1.53 -2.20
C LYS A 30 -1.69 -0.24 -2.32
N VAL A 31 -1.21 0.27 -1.20
CA VAL A 31 -0.33 1.43 -1.14
C VAL A 31 1.07 0.96 -0.79
N LEU A 32 2.04 1.30 -1.65
CA LEU A 32 3.45 1.08 -1.39
C LEU A 32 4.04 2.36 -0.80
N MET A 33 4.64 2.25 0.38
CA MET A 33 5.31 3.37 1.03
C MET A 33 6.80 3.38 0.65
N PRO A 34 7.42 4.56 0.45
CA PRO A 34 8.85 4.65 0.25
C PRO A 34 9.58 4.24 1.53
N VAL A 35 10.62 3.42 1.39
CA VAL A 35 11.46 2.93 2.48
C VAL A 35 12.91 2.96 2.01
N SER A 36 13.81 3.41 2.89
CA SER A 36 15.24 3.34 2.67
C SER A 36 15.72 1.90 2.91
N ILE A 37 16.35 1.31 1.90
CA ILE A 37 17.01 0.01 2.00
C ILE A 37 18.50 0.14 1.72
N GLU A 38 19.30 -0.62 2.46
CA GLU A 38 20.74 -0.70 2.26
C GLU A 38 21.04 -1.23 0.85
N ARG A 39 22.13 -0.75 0.24
CA ARG A 39 22.46 -1.02 -1.16
C ARG A 39 22.63 -2.51 -1.45
N GLY A 40 23.39 -3.23 -0.63
CA GLY A 40 23.61 -4.68 -0.80
C GLY A 40 22.30 -5.46 -0.70
N VAL A 41 21.41 -5.07 0.21
CA VAL A 41 20.06 -5.65 0.32
C VAL A 41 19.24 -5.36 -0.94
N TRP A 42 19.29 -4.13 -1.45
CA TRP A 42 18.61 -3.74 -2.69
C TRP A 42 19.11 -4.55 -3.89
N GLU A 43 20.42 -4.67 -4.07
CA GLU A 43 21.04 -5.40 -5.18
C GLU A 43 20.68 -6.89 -5.13
N TYR A 44 20.72 -7.49 -3.95
CA TYR A 44 20.34 -8.89 -3.74
C TYR A 44 18.89 -9.14 -4.17
N PHE A 45 17.94 -8.36 -3.64
CA PHE A 45 16.53 -8.57 -3.97
C PHE A 45 16.19 -8.18 -5.41
N SER A 46 16.86 -7.19 -5.99
CA SER A 46 16.66 -6.81 -7.38
C SER A 46 17.08 -7.93 -8.33
N GLY A 47 18.23 -8.55 -8.09
CA GLY A 47 18.67 -9.72 -8.86
C GLY A 47 17.71 -10.91 -8.73
N LYS A 48 17.17 -11.15 -7.53
CA LYS A 48 16.19 -12.22 -7.29
C LYS A 48 14.83 -11.94 -7.94
N ALA A 49 14.37 -10.70 -7.89
CA ALA A 49 13.12 -10.27 -8.52
C ALA A 49 13.19 -10.45 -10.05
N ALA A 50 14.30 -10.03 -10.67
CA ALA A 50 14.56 -10.23 -12.08
C ALA A 50 14.59 -11.72 -12.48
N GLN A 51 15.22 -12.58 -11.68
CA GLN A 51 15.23 -14.04 -11.92
C GLN A 51 13.83 -14.67 -11.83
N ARG A 52 12.96 -14.11 -10.99
CA ARG A 52 11.58 -14.58 -10.80
C ARG A 52 10.57 -13.93 -11.76
N GLY A 53 10.98 -12.89 -12.50
CA GLY A 53 10.10 -12.12 -13.37
C GLY A 53 9.03 -11.33 -12.61
N VAL A 54 9.33 -10.89 -11.38
CA VAL A 54 8.42 -10.10 -10.52
C VAL A 54 9.04 -8.76 -10.19
N GLU A 55 8.23 -7.82 -9.71
CA GLU A 55 8.70 -6.51 -9.26
C GLU A 55 9.47 -6.61 -7.93
N LEU A 56 10.49 -5.76 -7.76
CA LEU A 56 11.26 -5.69 -6.50
C LEU A 56 10.34 -5.46 -5.30
N SER A 57 9.40 -4.52 -5.43
CA SER A 57 8.47 -4.17 -4.37
C SER A 57 7.55 -5.33 -3.98
N GLU A 58 7.17 -6.16 -4.94
CA GLU A 58 6.37 -7.36 -4.70
C GLU A 58 7.18 -8.40 -3.91
N LEU A 59 8.38 -8.72 -4.38
CA LEU A 59 9.26 -9.68 -3.70
C LEU A 59 9.60 -9.26 -2.28
N VAL A 60 9.97 -7.98 -2.07
CA VAL A 60 10.29 -7.45 -0.75
C VAL A 60 9.06 -7.49 0.16
N THR A 61 7.88 -7.16 -0.36
CA THR A 61 6.62 -7.24 0.42
C THR A 61 6.32 -8.68 0.84
N GLU A 62 6.50 -9.65 -0.05
CA GLU A 62 6.30 -11.07 0.25
C GLU A 62 7.24 -11.54 1.36
N VAL A 63 8.52 -11.22 1.25
CA VAL A 63 9.55 -11.61 2.24
C VAL A 63 9.24 -11.00 3.61
N LEU A 64 8.92 -9.72 3.67
CA LEU A 64 8.61 -9.04 4.93
C LEU A 64 7.33 -9.57 5.58
N LYS A 65 6.29 -9.87 4.79
CA LYS A 65 5.07 -10.50 5.31
C LYS A 65 5.38 -11.85 5.94
N ARG A 66 6.20 -12.66 5.26
CA ARG A 66 6.56 -13.99 5.76
C ARG A 66 7.38 -13.90 7.05
N ASP A 67 8.28 -12.94 7.15
CA ASP A 67 9.06 -12.68 8.36
C ASP A 67 8.14 -12.27 9.53
N ILE A 68 7.16 -11.39 9.31
CA ILE A 68 6.15 -11.01 10.31
C ILE A 68 5.36 -12.24 10.78
N GLU A 69 4.86 -13.07 9.86
CA GLU A 69 4.11 -14.29 10.21
C GLU A 69 4.91 -15.24 11.11
N ILE A 70 6.18 -15.45 10.77
CA ILE A 70 7.08 -16.32 11.56
C ILE A 70 7.31 -15.71 12.94
N ASN A 71 7.61 -14.41 13.01
CA ASN A 71 7.89 -13.72 14.27
C ASN A 71 6.67 -13.66 15.20
N GLU A 72 5.46 -13.50 14.66
CA GLU A 72 4.22 -13.53 15.45
C GLU A 72 3.84 -14.95 15.90
N ALA A 73 4.16 -15.99 15.11
CA ALA A 73 3.92 -17.38 15.50
C ALA A 73 4.87 -17.90 16.59
N LEU A 74 6.02 -17.25 16.80
CA LEU A 74 7.00 -17.59 17.81
C LEU A 74 6.79 -16.85 19.15
N LYS A 75 5.85 -15.90 19.21
CA LYS A 75 5.40 -15.25 20.45
C LYS A 75 4.37 -16.12 21.18
#